data_AF-A0A952UDD4-F1
#
_entry.id   AF-A0A952UDD4-F1
#
_cell.length_a   1.000
_cell.length_b   1.000
_cell.length_c   1.000
_cell.angle_alpha   90.00
_cell.angle_beta   90.00
_cell.angle_gamma   90.00
#
_symmetry.space_group_name_H-M   'P 1'
#
loop_
_entity.id
_entity.type
_entity.pdbx_description
1 polymer ?
#
loop_
_entity_poly.entity_id
_entity_poly.type
_entity_poly.pdbx_seq_one_letter_code
_entity_poly.pdbx_strand_id
1 'polypeptide(L)'
;IMPQKKNPDALEDIKSVAGRALAGVVSTVTAERGPTGFPILERRNTQDTLWSVGRDLGTKASDLAEILSELSVFDERMRVSAGSRWAQVTDLASAIVKSTGLDWRTSHQVVGLFVRVNEERGLTPTTTSVAVLDEAAHEVTGAASGLSEADFDSAMDAVAFVQRRTLYGGPGPASLAVFVDEARHVLAADATWLASKAQQVAAAEAKLETAIDAVLS
;
A
#
# COMPACT_ATOMS: atom_id res chain seq x y z
N ILE A 1 -30.91 15.60 6.13
CA ILE A 1 -30.18 15.10 4.93
C ILE A 1 -29.12 16.14 4.59
N MET A 2 -27.86 15.74 4.37
CA MET A 2 -26.74 16.63 4.06
C MET A 2 -26.30 16.41 2.59
N PRO A 3 -26.69 17.28 1.64
CA PRO A 3 -26.43 17.09 0.20
C PRO A 3 -24.94 16.99 -0.17
N GLN A 4 -24.06 17.57 0.64
CA GLN A 4 -22.61 17.57 0.46
C GLN A 4 -21.92 16.30 1.00
N LYS A 5 -22.64 15.47 1.78
CA LYS A 5 -22.05 14.35 2.49
C LYS A 5 -21.80 13.19 1.53
N LYS A 6 -20.52 12.94 1.23
CA LYS A 6 -20.04 11.74 0.53
C LYS A 6 -19.39 10.83 1.55
N ASN A 7 -20.07 9.78 1.95
CA ASN A 7 -19.54 8.81 2.89
C ASN A 7 -18.76 7.70 2.17
N PRO A 8 -17.68 7.19 2.75
CA PRO A 8 -17.02 5.98 2.29
C PRO A 8 -17.74 4.70 2.77
N ASP A 9 -19.08 4.67 2.78
CA ASP A 9 -19.88 3.61 3.40
C ASP A 9 -19.50 2.21 2.86
N ALA A 10 -19.20 2.09 1.56
CA ALA A 10 -18.76 0.84 0.95
C ALA A 10 -17.40 0.35 1.50
N LEU A 11 -16.45 1.26 1.75
CA LEU A 11 -15.16 0.93 2.36
C LEU A 11 -15.32 0.56 3.84
N GLU A 12 -16.24 1.21 4.55
CA GLU A 12 -16.58 0.87 5.93
C GLU A 12 -17.19 -0.53 6.03
N ASP A 13 -18.08 -0.89 5.09
CA ASP A 13 -18.67 -2.22 5.01
C ASP A 13 -17.63 -3.30 4.68
N ILE A 14 -16.75 -3.07 3.70
CA ILE A 14 -15.62 -3.98 3.40
C ILE A 14 -14.77 -4.23 4.65
N LYS A 15 -14.44 -3.16 5.39
CA LYS A 15 -13.69 -3.26 6.65
C LYS A 15 -14.46 -4.06 7.72
N SER A 16 -15.77 -3.88 7.83
CA SER A 16 -16.62 -4.65 8.74
C SER A 16 -16.59 -6.15 8.42
N VAL A 17 -16.68 -6.52 7.14
CA VAL A 17 -16.60 -7.92 6.68
C VAL A 17 -15.24 -8.54 6.99
N ALA A 18 -14.14 -7.79 6.83
CA ALA A 18 -12.81 -8.25 7.25
C ALA A 18 -12.75 -8.55 8.76
N GLY A 19 -13.43 -7.75 9.60
CA GLY A 19 -13.59 -8.03 11.02
C GLY A 19 -14.38 -9.31 11.31
N ARG A 20 -15.47 -9.55 10.55
CA ARG A 20 -16.24 -10.80 10.65
C ARG A 20 -15.42 -12.02 10.23
N ALA A 21 -14.54 -11.87 9.25
CA ALA A 21 -13.63 -12.94 8.86
C ALA A 21 -12.66 -13.33 9.98
N LEU A 22 -12.08 -12.34 10.68
CA LEU A 22 -11.25 -12.60 11.85
C LEU A 22 -12.03 -13.33 12.96
N ALA A 23 -13.26 -12.91 13.23
CA ALA A 23 -14.13 -13.60 14.18
C ALA A 23 -14.44 -15.05 13.75
N GLY A 24 -14.66 -15.28 12.46
CA GLY A 24 -14.85 -16.62 11.89
C GLY A 24 -13.67 -17.54 12.13
N VAL A 25 -12.42 -17.04 11.98
CA VAL A 25 -11.20 -17.80 12.29
C VAL A 25 -11.13 -18.16 13.77
N VAL A 26 -11.32 -17.19 14.66
CA VAL A 26 -11.27 -17.42 16.12
C VAL A 26 -12.34 -18.42 16.54
N SER A 27 -13.56 -18.27 16.06
CA SER A 27 -14.68 -19.18 16.35
C SER A 27 -14.39 -20.60 15.86
N THR A 28 -13.90 -20.74 14.63
CA THR A 28 -13.56 -22.05 14.03
C THR A 28 -12.46 -22.76 14.82
N VAL A 29 -11.33 -22.09 15.05
CA VAL A 29 -10.18 -22.70 15.76
C VAL A 29 -10.55 -23.09 17.19
N THR A 30 -11.41 -22.32 17.84
CA THR A 30 -11.86 -22.62 19.21
C THR A 30 -12.82 -23.81 19.24
N ALA A 31 -13.78 -23.85 18.32
CA ALA A 31 -14.76 -24.94 18.24
C ALA A 31 -14.11 -26.27 17.83
N GLU A 32 -13.15 -26.27 16.91
CA GLU A 32 -12.49 -27.49 16.42
C GLU A 32 -11.34 -27.98 17.31
N ARG A 33 -11.11 -27.38 18.49
CA ARG A 33 -10.02 -27.77 19.41
C ARG A 33 -10.23 -29.15 20.08
N GLY A 34 -11.31 -29.85 19.78
CA GLY A 34 -11.67 -31.14 20.34
C GLY A 34 -10.91 -32.34 19.76
N PRO A 35 -11.08 -33.55 20.36
CA PRO A 35 -10.47 -34.77 19.85
C PRO A 35 -10.98 -35.11 18.44
N THR A 36 -10.08 -35.59 17.57
CA THR A 36 -10.41 -35.98 16.21
C THR A 36 -11.38 -37.18 16.20
N GLY A 37 -12.52 -37.06 15.50
CA GLY A 37 -13.42 -38.18 15.19
C GLY A 37 -14.85 -38.09 15.75
N PHE A 38 -15.13 -37.14 16.65
CA PHE A 38 -16.46 -36.96 17.27
C PHE A 38 -17.23 -35.66 16.93
N PRO A 39 -16.63 -34.54 16.49
CA PRO A 39 -17.35 -33.27 16.45
C PRO A 39 -18.17 -33.10 15.17
N ILE A 40 -19.28 -33.83 15.00
CA ILE A 40 -20.16 -33.68 13.83
C ILE A 40 -20.85 -32.31 13.82
N LEU A 41 -21.35 -31.87 14.99
CA LEU A 41 -22.09 -30.61 15.10
C LEU A 41 -21.19 -29.38 15.09
N GLU A 42 -20.04 -29.42 15.77
CA GLU A 42 -19.06 -28.33 15.75
C GLU A 42 -18.56 -28.12 14.31
N ARG A 43 -18.17 -29.21 13.62
CA ARG A 43 -17.76 -29.16 12.20
C ARG A 43 -18.80 -28.60 11.27
N ARG A 44 -20.07 -28.96 11.43
CA ARG A 44 -21.14 -28.40 10.61
C ARG A 44 -21.25 -26.89 10.84
N ASN A 45 -21.29 -26.45 12.09
CA ASN A 45 -21.48 -25.04 12.43
C ASN A 45 -20.26 -24.18 12.02
N THR A 46 -19.04 -24.70 12.17
CA THR A 46 -17.82 -24.01 11.72
C THR A 46 -17.75 -23.95 10.20
N GLN A 47 -18.13 -25.02 9.50
CA GLN A 47 -18.22 -25.04 8.04
C GLN A 47 -19.25 -24.01 7.53
N ASP A 48 -20.45 -23.95 8.12
CA ASP A 48 -21.46 -22.95 7.77
C ASP A 48 -20.96 -21.51 7.98
N THR A 49 -20.24 -21.28 9.08
CA THR A 49 -19.60 -19.98 9.38
C THR A 49 -18.57 -19.62 8.32
N LEU A 50 -17.66 -20.55 8.00
CA LEU A 50 -16.61 -20.33 7.00
C LEU A 50 -17.18 -20.10 5.59
N TRP A 51 -18.21 -20.85 5.18
CA TRP A 51 -18.87 -20.63 3.90
C TRP A 51 -19.58 -19.28 3.82
N SER A 52 -20.25 -18.87 4.90
CA SER A 52 -20.90 -17.56 4.96
C SER A 52 -19.89 -16.44 4.84
N VAL A 53 -18.83 -16.47 5.66
CA VAL A 53 -17.73 -15.50 5.62
C VAL A 53 -17.03 -15.50 4.26
N GLY A 54 -16.76 -16.67 3.67
CA GLY A 54 -16.10 -16.78 2.37
C GLY A 54 -16.91 -16.13 1.24
N ARG A 55 -18.23 -16.32 1.23
CA ARG A 55 -19.12 -15.66 0.25
C ARG A 55 -19.15 -14.15 0.41
N ASP A 56 -19.22 -13.68 1.65
CA ASP A 56 -19.20 -12.24 1.93
C ASP A 56 -17.87 -11.61 1.51
N LEU A 57 -16.73 -12.24 1.84
CA LEU A 57 -15.41 -11.78 1.42
C LEU A 57 -15.27 -11.78 -0.10
N GLY A 58 -15.75 -12.80 -0.80
CA GLY A 58 -15.74 -12.85 -2.26
C GLY A 58 -16.50 -11.68 -2.88
N THR A 59 -17.69 -11.40 -2.36
CA THR A 59 -18.49 -10.24 -2.78
C THR A 59 -17.74 -8.92 -2.52
N LYS A 60 -17.20 -8.75 -1.31
CA LYS A 60 -16.48 -7.52 -0.91
C LYS A 60 -15.16 -7.30 -1.64
N ALA A 61 -14.49 -8.37 -2.06
CA ALA A 61 -13.33 -8.27 -2.93
C ALA A 61 -13.72 -7.74 -4.33
N SER A 62 -14.87 -8.17 -4.86
CA SER A 62 -15.43 -7.64 -6.11
C SER A 62 -15.81 -6.16 -5.97
N ASP A 63 -16.53 -5.81 -4.89
CA ASP A 63 -16.91 -4.42 -4.60
C ASP A 63 -15.65 -3.52 -4.55
N LEU A 64 -14.57 -3.99 -3.90
CA LEU A 64 -13.33 -3.24 -3.82
C LEU A 64 -12.67 -3.03 -5.20
N ALA A 65 -12.69 -4.05 -6.06
CA ALA A 65 -12.14 -3.94 -7.41
C ALA A 65 -12.91 -2.89 -8.24
N GLU A 66 -14.24 -2.87 -8.13
CA GLU A 66 -15.10 -1.88 -8.78
C GLU A 66 -14.81 -0.47 -8.25
N ILE A 67 -14.75 -0.29 -6.93
CA ILE A 67 -14.39 1.01 -6.31
C ILE A 67 -13.04 1.50 -6.81
N LEU A 68 -12.03 0.63 -6.87
CA LEU A 68 -10.70 1.00 -7.34
C LEU A 68 -10.69 1.39 -8.84
N SER A 69 -11.55 0.77 -9.65
CA SER A 69 -11.67 1.07 -11.08
C SER A 69 -12.30 2.44 -11.36
N GLU A 70 -13.14 2.95 -10.45
CA GLU A 70 -13.78 4.26 -10.56
C GLU A 70 -13.11 5.34 -9.70
N LEU A 71 -12.05 4.98 -8.96
CA LEU A 71 -11.35 5.90 -8.07
C LEU A 71 -10.77 7.08 -8.87
N SER A 72 -11.21 8.29 -8.54
CA SER A 72 -10.64 9.52 -9.07
C SER A 72 -9.48 10.02 -8.20
N VAL A 73 -8.31 10.15 -8.81
CA VAL A 73 -7.12 10.71 -8.16
C VAL A 73 -7.01 12.20 -8.46
N PHE A 74 -6.75 13.01 -7.44
CA PHE A 74 -6.55 14.45 -7.58
C PHE A 74 -5.05 14.77 -7.71
N ASP A 75 -4.47 14.46 -8.87
CA ASP A 75 -3.01 14.48 -9.11
C ASP A 75 -2.35 15.79 -8.67
N GLU A 76 -2.92 16.94 -9.06
CA GLU A 76 -2.36 18.24 -8.71
C GLU A 76 -2.37 18.50 -7.20
N ARG A 77 -3.46 18.12 -6.51
CA ARG A 77 -3.54 18.23 -5.05
C ARG A 77 -2.51 17.33 -4.38
N MET A 78 -2.33 16.11 -4.88
CA MET A 78 -1.33 15.18 -4.35
C MET A 78 0.09 15.69 -4.57
N ARG A 79 0.39 16.24 -5.76
CA ARG A 79 1.68 16.85 -6.10
C ARG A 79 2.02 18.02 -5.17
N VAL A 80 1.07 18.93 -4.98
CA VAL A 80 1.22 20.05 -4.03
C VAL A 80 1.40 19.53 -2.61
N SER A 81 0.61 18.56 -2.17
CA SER A 81 0.73 17.97 -0.82
C SER A 81 2.10 17.32 -0.59
N ALA A 82 2.63 16.58 -1.56
CA ALA A 82 3.95 15.95 -1.47
C ALA A 82 5.08 16.98 -1.26
N GLY A 83 4.97 18.17 -1.87
CA GLY A 83 5.92 19.27 -1.70
C GLY A 83 5.68 20.16 -0.47
N SER A 84 4.56 20.00 0.24
CA SER A 84 4.11 21.00 1.23
C SER A 84 4.60 20.80 2.66
N ARG A 85 5.13 19.60 3.02
CA ARG A 85 5.40 19.21 4.41
C ARG A 85 6.73 18.50 4.61
N TRP A 86 7.82 19.11 4.12
CA TRP A 86 9.20 18.67 4.39
C TRP A 86 9.48 17.18 4.11
N ALA A 87 8.73 16.54 3.22
CA ALA A 87 8.92 15.12 2.90
C ALA A 87 10.30 14.84 2.27
N GLN A 88 10.94 15.88 1.74
CA GLN A 88 12.20 15.84 1.00
C GLN A 88 13.45 15.88 1.89
N VAL A 89 13.29 16.07 3.21
CA VAL A 89 14.41 16.26 4.15
C VAL A 89 15.40 15.10 4.17
N THR A 90 14.93 13.87 3.92
CA THR A 90 15.82 12.70 3.82
C THR A 90 16.73 12.78 2.60
N ASP A 91 16.24 13.27 1.47
CA ASP A 91 17.08 13.46 0.27
C ASP A 91 17.98 14.68 0.40
N LEU A 92 17.54 15.72 1.10
CA LEU A 92 18.39 16.85 1.43
C LEU A 92 19.59 16.41 2.28
N ALA A 93 19.36 15.59 3.31
CA ALA A 93 20.46 15.02 4.10
C ALA A 93 21.37 14.13 3.24
N SER A 94 20.79 13.32 2.34
CA SER A 94 21.55 12.49 1.41
C SER A 94 22.41 13.31 0.45
N ALA A 95 21.90 14.45 -0.01
CA ALA A 95 22.62 15.37 -0.88
C ALA A 95 23.84 15.99 -0.18
N ILE A 96 23.70 16.38 1.09
CA ILE A 96 24.82 16.87 1.91
C ILE A 96 25.89 15.80 2.05
N VAL A 97 25.52 14.57 2.43
CA VAL A 97 26.46 13.43 2.53
C VAL A 97 27.21 13.24 1.22
N LYS A 98 26.50 13.21 0.09
CA LYS A 98 27.09 12.98 -1.23
C LYS A 98 28.05 14.09 -1.66
N SER A 99 27.72 15.34 -1.36
CA SER A 99 28.48 16.50 -1.86
C SER A 99 29.67 16.85 -0.98
N THR A 100 29.58 16.59 0.32
CA THR A 100 30.59 17.01 1.31
C THR A 100 31.37 15.86 1.93
N GLY A 101 30.84 14.64 1.87
CA GLY A 101 31.38 13.49 2.59
C GLY A 101 31.09 13.48 4.10
N LEU A 102 30.29 14.42 4.61
CA LEU A 102 29.81 14.38 5.99
C LEU A 102 29.06 13.08 6.28
N ASP A 103 29.16 12.59 7.51
CA ASP A 103 28.42 11.39 7.91
C ASP A 103 26.89 11.66 7.95
N TRP A 104 26.12 10.59 7.87
CA TRP A 104 24.66 10.65 7.86
C TRP A 104 24.08 11.33 9.10
N ARG A 105 24.65 11.07 10.29
CA ARG A 105 24.11 11.61 11.54
C ARG A 105 24.31 13.12 11.58
N THR A 106 25.47 13.62 11.20
CA THR A 106 25.74 15.07 11.13
C THR A 106 24.83 15.73 10.08
N SER A 107 24.73 15.15 8.88
CA SER A 107 23.85 15.68 7.82
C SER A 107 22.38 15.70 8.23
N HIS A 108 21.92 14.67 8.94
CA HIS A 108 20.57 14.62 9.49
C HIS A 108 20.35 15.67 10.59
N GLN A 109 21.35 15.98 11.41
CA GLN A 109 21.27 17.05 12.41
C GLN A 109 21.15 18.44 11.75
N VAL A 110 21.95 18.70 10.70
CA VAL A 110 21.85 19.93 9.90
C VAL A 110 20.44 20.10 9.36
N VAL A 111 19.90 19.07 8.72
CA VAL A 111 18.55 19.14 8.14
C VAL A 111 17.46 19.26 9.21
N GLY A 112 17.61 18.58 10.36
CA GLY A 112 16.68 18.74 11.49
C GLY A 112 16.65 20.16 12.02
N LEU A 113 17.81 20.81 12.15
CA LEU A 113 17.90 22.22 12.51
C LEU A 113 17.31 23.13 11.43
N PHE A 114 17.61 22.87 10.16
CA PHE A 114 17.05 23.60 9.02
C PHE A 114 15.51 23.59 9.04
N VAL A 115 14.88 22.43 9.25
CA VAL A 115 13.41 22.35 9.35
C VAL A 115 12.89 23.18 10.52
N ARG A 116 13.51 23.05 11.70
CA ARG A 116 13.13 23.82 12.90
C ARG A 116 13.19 25.33 12.63
N VAL A 117 14.30 25.81 12.06
CA VAL A 117 14.49 27.25 11.74
C VAL A 117 13.44 27.72 10.74
N ASN A 118 13.10 26.92 9.74
CA ASN A 118 12.05 27.27 8.80
C ASN A 118 10.67 27.34 9.47
N GLU A 119 10.32 26.38 10.32
CA GLU A 119 9.05 26.38 11.06
C GLU A 119 8.94 27.61 11.99
N GLU A 120 10.01 27.94 12.72
CA GLU A 120 10.07 29.13 13.57
C GLU A 120 9.91 30.44 12.79
N ARG A 121 10.39 30.46 11.54
CA ARG A 121 10.27 31.62 10.62
C ARG A 121 8.99 31.61 9.78
N GLY A 122 8.12 30.60 9.93
CA GLY A 122 6.91 30.45 9.11
C GLY A 122 7.19 30.19 7.62
N LEU A 123 8.37 29.66 7.29
CA LEU A 123 8.76 29.26 5.95
C LEU A 123 8.29 27.84 5.63
N THR A 124 8.13 27.56 4.35
CA THR A 124 7.68 26.27 3.81
C THR A 124 8.74 25.69 2.87
N PRO A 125 8.64 24.42 2.46
CA PRO A 125 9.56 23.85 1.47
C PRO A 125 9.62 24.64 0.15
N THR A 126 8.57 25.37 -0.22
CA THR A 126 8.51 26.17 -1.46
C THR A 126 8.98 27.60 -1.31
N THR A 127 9.20 28.08 -0.08
CA THR A 127 9.60 29.47 0.21
C THR A 127 10.93 29.58 0.94
N THR A 128 11.53 28.44 1.29
CA THR A 128 12.86 28.36 1.89
C THR A 128 13.96 28.49 0.83
N SER A 129 15.22 28.53 1.25
CA SER A 129 16.37 28.64 0.37
C SER A 129 17.59 27.92 0.93
N VAL A 130 18.59 27.70 0.07
CA VAL A 130 19.89 27.14 0.48
C VAL A 130 20.58 27.99 1.55
N ALA A 131 20.35 29.31 1.59
CA ALA A 131 20.92 30.18 2.62
C ALA A 131 20.46 29.79 4.04
N VAL A 132 19.19 29.40 4.21
CA VAL A 132 18.68 28.93 5.51
C VAL A 132 19.31 27.58 5.88
N LEU A 133 19.59 26.72 4.88
CA LEU A 133 20.31 25.48 5.10
C LEU A 133 21.77 25.73 5.49
N ASP A 134 22.43 26.71 4.89
CA ASP A 134 23.80 27.10 5.22
C ASP A 134 23.91 27.69 6.63
N GLU A 135 22.92 28.47 7.08
CA GLU A 135 22.82 28.92 8.48
C GLU A 135 22.78 27.73 9.45
N ALA A 136 21.91 26.76 9.18
CA ALA A 136 21.79 25.54 9.99
C ALA A 136 23.06 24.68 9.94
N ALA A 137 23.67 24.55 8.76
CA ALA A 137 24.92 23.83 8.59
C ALA A 137 26.06 24.48 9.38
N HIS A 138 26.13 25.80 9.37
CA HIS A 138 27.15 26.55 10.10
C HIS A 138 26.99 26.40 11.61
N GLU A 139 25.76 26.37 12.13
CA GLU A 139 25.51 26.14 13.56
C GLU A 139 25.97 24.74 14.01
N VAL A 140 25.76 23.71 13.17
CA VAL A 140 26.09 22.31 13.52
C VAL A 140 27.56 21.97 13.25
N THR A 141 28.12 22.46 12.16
CA THR A 141 29.43 22.02 11.63
C THR A 141 30.49 23.11 11.60
N GLY A 142 30.11 24.38 11.78
CA GLY A 142 31.00 25.53 11.61
C GLY A 142 31.29 25.90 10.15
N ALA A 143 30.62 25.27 9.18
CA ALA A 143 30.77 25.54 7.75
C ALA A 143 29.40 25.52 7.04
N ALA A 144 29.34 26.09 5.83
CA ALA A 144 28.16 26.00 4.97
C ALA A 144 27.84 24.55 4.59
N SER A 145 26.61 24.31 4.11
CA SER A 145 26.12 22.96 3.76
C SER A 145 26.90 22.29 2.63
N GLY A 146 27.61 23.09 1.83
CA GLY A 146 28.36 22.63 0.67
C GLY A 146 27.49 22.28 -0.54
N LEU A 147 26.18 22.52 -0.48
CA LEU A 147 25.29 22.37 -1.62
C LEU A 147 25.26 23.62 -2.49
N SER A 148 25.24 23.43 -3.81
CA SER A 148 24.86 24.49 -4.73
C SER A 148 23.35 24.75 -4.65
N GLU A 149 22.89 25.92 -5.12
CA GLU A 149 21.45 26.21 -5.23
C GLU A 149 20.72 25.17 -6.09
N ALA A 150 21.35 24.73 -7.19
CA ALA A 150 20.80 23.69 -8.06
C ALA A 150 20.68 22.33 -7.36
N ASP A 151 21.67 21.94 -6.55
CA ASP A 151 21.62 20.68 -5.80
C ASP A 151 20.58 20.74 -4.68
N PHE A 152 20.44 21.90 -4.02
CA PHE A 152 19.40 22.16 -3.04
C PHE A 152 18.00 22.03 -3.66
N ASP A 153 17.75 22.72 -4.77
CA ASP A 153 16.46 22.68 -5.47
C ASP A 153 16.12 21.26 -5.93
N SER A 154 17.10 20.54 -6.48
CA SER A 154 16.95 19.15 -6.90
C SER A 154 16.66 18.20 -5.73
N ALA A 155 17.23 18.46 -4.56
CA ALA A 155 16.98 17.70 -3.34
C ALA A 155 15.59 18.01 -2.74
N MET A 156 15.09 19.24 -2.92
CA MET A 156 13.78 19.70 -2.44
C MET A 156 12.61 19.39 -3.41
N ASP A 157 12.90 18.90 -4.61
CA ASP A 157 11.88 18.45 -5.57
C ASP A 157 11.31 17.05 -5.22
N ALA A 158 10.05 17.03 -4.80
CA ALA A 158 9.32 15.81 -4.43
C ALA A 158 9.07 14.86 -5.62
N VAL A 159 8.98 15.37 -6.86
CA VAL A 159 8.83 14.53 -8.06
C VAL A 159 10.17 13.87 -8.39
N ALA A 160 11.25 14.64 -8.37
CA ALA A 160 12.59 14.11 -8.59
C ALA A 160 12.97 13.06 -7.53
N PHE A 161 12.54 13.24 -6.28
CA PHE A 161 12.66 12.23 -5.22
C PHE A 161 12.08 10.87 -5.65
N VAL A 162 10.81 10.84 -6.08
CA VAL A 162 10.16 9.59 -6.50
C VAL A 162 10.90 8.97 -7.68
N GLN A 163 11.26 9.78 -8.68
CA GLN A 163 11.96 9.31 -9.88
C GLN A 163 13.31 8.65 -9.59
N ARG A 164 14.07 9.15 -8.61
CA ARG A 164 15.39 8.62 -8.25
C ARG A 164 15.36 7.33 -7.44
N ARG A 165 14.20 6.92 -6.90
CA ARG A 165 14.07 5.68 -6.12
C ARG A 165 13.85 4.48 -7.04
N THR A 166 14.92 4.10 -7.74
CA THR A 166 14.92 3.03 -8.77
C THR A 166 15.30 1.64 -8.25
N LEU A 167 15.70 1.52 -6.98
CA LEU A 167 15.96 0.21 -6.37
C LEU A 167 14.67 -0.62 -6.31
N TYR A 168 14.80 -1.95 -6.31
CA TYR A 168 13.69 -2.86 -6.13
C TYR A 168 12.88 -2.51 -4.87
N GLY A 169 11.57 -2.43 -4.99
CA GLY A 169 10.66 -1.95 -3.92
C GLY A 169 10.50 -0.43 -3.86
N GLY A 170 11.23 0.32 -4.70
CA GLY A 170 11.15 1.77 -4.76
C GLY A 170 9.91 2.28 -5.52
N PRO A 171 9.42 3.49 -5.22
CA PRO A 171 8.27 4.11 -5.89
C PRO A 171 8.57 4.67 -7.28
N GLY A 172 9.83 4.64 -7.74
CA GLY A 172 10.22 5.20 -9.02
C GLY A 172 9.62 4.43 -10.21
N PRO A 173 9.38 5.09 -11.36
CA PRO A 173 8.68 4.48 -12.50
C PRO A 173 9.32 3.17 -13.01
N ALA A 174 10.66 3.10 -13.03
CA ALA A 174 11.37 1.90 -13.45
C ALA A 174 11.13 0.71 -12.51
N SER A 175 11.12 0.94 -11.20
CA SER A 175 10.83 -0.09 -10.18
C SER A 175 9.35 -0.49 -10.23
N LEU A 176 8.44 0.47 -10.36
CA LEU A 176 7.00 0.20 -10.47
C LEU A 176 6.65 -0.60 -11.73
N ALA A 177 7.32 -0.34 -12.86
CA ALA A 177 7.10 -1.11 -14.09
C ALA A 177 7.40 -2.60 -13.92
N VAL A 178 8.44 -2.94 -13.15
CA VAL A 178 8.76 -4.33 -12.80
C VAL A 178 7.63 -4.96 -12.00
N PHE A 179 7.14 -4.30 -10.94
CA PHE A 179 6.03 -4.83 -10.13
C PHE A 179 4.73 -4.98 -10.90
N VAL A 180 4.43 -4.05 -11.82
CA VAL A 180 3.24 -4.16 -12.68
C VAL A 180 3.34 -5.37 -13.59
N ASP A 181 4.53 -5.64 -14.14
CA ASP A 181 4.75 -6.81 -14.98
C ASP A 181 4.65 -8.12 -14.17
N GLU A 182 5.25 -8.17 -12.98
CA GLU A 182 5.11 -9.31 -12.06
C GLU A 182 3.65 -9.57 -11.68
N ALA A 183 2.90 -8.52 -11.33
CA ALA A 183 1.48 -8.63 -10.99
C ALA A 183 0.65 -9.16 -12.17
N ARG A 184 0.97 -8.75 -13.41
CA ARG A 184 0.32 -9.29 -14.62
C ARG A 184 0.62 -10.77 -14.84
N HIS A 185 1.85 -11.20 -14.58
CA HIS A 185 2.22 -12.62 -14.67
C HIS A 185 1.48 -13.46 -13.64
N VAL A 186 1.41 -12.99 -12.38
CA VAL A 186 0.62 -13.66 -11.32
C VAL A 186 -0.85 -13.74 -11.71
N LEU A 187 -1.44 -12.63 -12.17
CA LEU A 187 -2.84 -12.60 -12.61
C LEU A 187 -3.13 -13.58 -13.75
N ALA A 188 -2.22 -13.71 -14.72
CA ALA A 188 -2.37 -14.66 -15.82
C ALA A 188 -2.30 -16.13 -15.35
N ALA A 189 -1.41 -16.41 -14.40
CA ALA A 189 -1.30 -17.73 -13.77
C ALA A 189 -2.57 -18.06 -12.97
N ASP A 190 -3.08 -17.13 -12.18
CA ASP A 190 -4.31 -17.28 -11.40
C ASP A 190 -5.53 -17.52 -12.30
N ALA A 191 -5.65 -16.78 -13.40
CA ALA A 191 -6.72 -16.96 -14.39
C ALA A 191 -6.66 -18.36 -15.04
N THR A 192 -5.46 -18.82 -15.39
CA THR A 192 -5.25 -20.17 -15.96
C THR A 192 -5.61 -21.25 -14.94
N TRP A 193 -5.17 -21.08 -13.70
CA TRP A 193 -5.49 -22.01 -12.61
C TRP A 193 -7.00 -22.08 -12.36
N LEU A 194 -7.66 -20.92 -12.29
CA LEU A 194 -9.11 -20.83 -12.08
C LEU A 194 -9.89 -21.52 -13.21
N ALA A 195 -9.52 -21.29 -14.47
CA ALA A 195 -10.13 -21.95 -15.62
C ALA A 195 -9.98 -23.48 -15.56
N SER A 196 -8.78 -23.96 -15.17
CA SER A 196 -8.52 -25.39 -14.98
C SER A 196 -9.41 -25.98 -13.87
N LYS A 197 -9.60 -25.27 -12.76
CA LYS A 197 -10.49 -25.72 -11.67
C LYS A 197 -11.96 -25.73 -12.08
N ALA A 198 -12.43 -24.72 -12.79
CA ALA A 198 -13.78 -24.70 -13.34
C ALA A 198 -14.04 -25.89 -14.28
N GLN A 199 -13.08 -26.20 -15.16
CA GLN A 199 -13.19 -27.35 -16.05
C GLN A 199 -13.20 -28.68 -15.30
N GLN A 200 -12.36 -28.82 -14.25
CA GLN A 200 -12.35 -30.03 -13.41
C GLN A 200 -13.70 -30.26 -12.73
N VAL A 201 -14.33 -29.20 -12.20
CA VAL A 201 -15.66 -29.28 -11.58
C VAL A 201 -16.72 -29.68 -12.62
N ALA A 202 -16.79 -28.99 -13.75
CA ALA A 202 -17.77 -29.30 -14.80
C ALA A 202 -17.62 -30.74 -15.34
N ALA A 203 -16.39 -31.23 -15.50
CA ALA A 203 -16.13 -32.59 -15.93
C ALA A 203 -16.54 -33.64 -14.87
N ALA A 204 -16.39 -33.31 -13.58
CA ALA A 204 -16.84 -34.18 -12.49
C ALA A 204 -18.37 -34.24 -12.42
N GLU A 205 -19.06 -33.10 -12.59
CA GLU A 205 -20.52 -33.03 -12.67
C GLU A 205 -21.06 -33.86 -13.84
N ALA A 206 -20.50 -33.70 -15.04
CA ALA A 206 -20.92 -34.49 -16.21
C ALA A 206 -20.74 -36.00 -16.01
N LYS A 207 -19.65 -36.42 -15.35
CA LYS A 207 -19.42 -37.84 -15.00
C LYS A 207 -20.43 -38.36 -13.99
N LEU A 208 -20.79 -37.54 -13.00
CA LEU A 208 -21.80 -37.89 -12.00
C LEU A 208 -23.16 -38.11 -12.67
N GLU A 209 -23.60 -37.19 -13.53
CA GLU A 209 -24.86 -37.32 -14.27
C GLU A 209 -24.87 -38.57 -15.15
N THR A 210 -23.78 -38.84 -15.89
CA THR A 210 -23.66 -40.06 -16.70
C THR A 210 -23.77 -41.33 -15.85
N ALA A 211 -23.19 -41.33 -14.66
CA ALA A 211 -23.26 -42.47 -13.74
C ALA A 211 -24.66 -42.66 -13.16
N ILE A 212 -25.39 -41.57 -12.87
CA ILE A 212 -26.78 -41.60 -12.43
C ILE A 212 -27.67 -42.21 -13.53
N ASP A 213 -27.54 -41.72 -14.77
CA ASP A 213 -28.32 -42.21 -15.90
C ASP A 213 -28.12 -43.71 -16.12
N ALA A 214 -26.88 -44.20 -16.05
CA ALA A 214 -26.57 -45.61 -16.22
C ALA A 214 -27.14 -46.54 -15.13
N VAL A 215 -27.43 -46.01 -13.93
CA VAL A 215 -28.07 -46.77 -12.84
C VAL A 215 -29.59 -46.77 -12.98
N LEU A 216 -30.15 -45.71 -13.58
CA LEU A 216 -31.60 -45.55 -13.75
C LEU A 216 -32.14 -46.20 -15.04
N SER A 217 -31.29 -46.46 -16.03
CA SER A 217 -31.61 -47.16 -17.29
C SER A 217 -31.56 -48.68 -17.16
#